data_AF-A0A822C029-F1
#
_entry.id   AF-A0A822C029-F1
#
_cell.length_a   1.000
_cell.length_b   1.000
_cell.length_c   1.000
_cell.angle_alpha   90.00
_cell.angle_beta   90.00
_cell.angle_gamma   90.00
#
_symmetry.space_group_name_H-M   'P 1'
#
loop_
_entity.id
_entity.type
_entity.pdbx_description
1 polymer ?
#
loop_
_entity_poly.entity_id
_entity_poly.type
_entity_poly.pdbx_seq_one_letter_code
_entity_poly.pdbx_strand_id
1 'polypeptide(L)'
;CLYDQSVAKQHIIDSFRPDIGVSGFQRPRLDMNIVSGISKFVPLTKIQQENSPYIRDDTMFIKIMLDFNDIPNISLPIAMSLNPGLPIHVQHMMIEQEMKQRSEQQSQYSNETKEIKLSCEETAQ
;
A
#
# COMPACT_ATOMS: atom_id res chain seq x y z
N CYS A 1 5.70 -7.13 -4.92
CA CYS A 1 5.20 -7.30 -6.31
C CYS A 1 6.40 -7.43 -7.25
N LEU A 2 6.52 -8.54 -7.96
CA LEU A 2 7.49 -8.75 -9.03
C LEU A 2 6.82 -8.46 -10.37
N TYR A 3 7.41 -7.56 -11.15
CA TYR A 3 6.82 -7.10 -12.40
C TYR A 3 7.12 -8.06 -13.55
N ASP A 4 6.05 -8.59 -14.15
CA ASP A 4 6.04 -9.05 -15.54
C ASP A 4 6.27 -7.88 -16.50
N GLN A 5 7.37 -7.96 -17.26
CA GLN A 5 7.84 -6.97 -18.23
C GLN A 5 7.29 -7.18 -19.65
N SER A 6 6.50 -8.24 -19.87
CA SER A 6 5.80 -8.51 -21.12
C SER A 6 4.52 -7.65 -21.26
N VAL A 7 3.84 -7.84 -22.39
CA VAL A 7 2.53 -7.22 -22.65
C VAL A 7 1.43 -7.83 -21.77
N ALA A 8 1.61 -9.06 -21.27
CA ALA A 8 0.61 -9.76 -20.47
C ALA A 8 0.42 -9.16 -19.06
N LYS A 9 1.44 -8.48 -18.52
CA LYS A 9 1.41 -7.79 -17.20
C LYS A 9 0.94 -8.71 -16.05
N GLN A 10 1.27 -10.00 -16.10
CA GLN A 10 0.99 -10.97 -15.05
C GLN A 10 1.99 -10.86 -13.90
N HIS A 11 1.94 -9.74 -13.19
CA HIS A 11 2.78 -9.46 -12.04
C HIS A 11 2.52 -10.48 -10.91
N ILE A 12 3.59 -10.90 -10.21
CA ILE A 12 3.46 -11.76 -9.04
C ILE A 12 3.34 -10.86 -7.81
N ILE A 13 2.18 -10.93 -7.16
CA ILE A 13 1.87 -10.14 -5.99
C ILE A 13 1.67 -11.10 -4.83
N ASP A 14 2.30 -10.77 -3.71
CA ASP A 14 2.08 -11.41 -2.43
C ASP A 14 2.07 -10.32 -1.36
N SER A 15 1.31 -10.55 -0.29
CA SER A 15 1.03 -9.59 0.76
C SER A 15 0.90 -10.32 2.08
N PHE A 16 1.37 -9.69 3.15
CA PHE A 16 1.18 -10.18 4.50
C PHE A 16 0.81 -9.02 5.42
N ARG A 17 0.14 -9.34 6.53
CA ARG A 17 -0.09 -8.37 7.61
C ARG A 17 1.07 -8.48 8.61
N PRO A 18 1.72 -7.36 8.99
CA PRO A 18 2.76 -7.37 10.01
C PRO A 18 2.28 -7.96 11.33
N ASP A 19 3.09 -8.82 11.95
CA ASP A 19 2.88 -9.29 13.32
C ASP A 19 3.73 -8.47 14.28
N ILE A 20 3.08 -7.74 15.19
CA ILE A 20 3.73 -6.89 16.21
C ILE A 20 4.58 -7.68 17.22
N GLY A 21 4.36 -8.99 17.33
CA GLY A 21 5.19 -9.89 18.13
C GLY A 21 6.58 -10.13 17.53
N VAL A 22 6.76 -9.87 16.24
CA VAL A 22 8.03 -10.07 15.53
C VAL A 22 8.88 -8.80 15.64
N SER A 23 10.15 -8.96 16.01
CA SER A 23 11.07 -7.82 16.22
C SER A 23 11.29 -6.95 14.98
N GLY A 24 11.00 -7.45 13.78
CA GLY A 24 11.10 -6.67 12.54
C GLY A 24 10.06 -5.56 12.40
N PHE A 25 8.94 -5.65 13.13
CA PHE A 25 7.86 -4.65 13.11
C PHE A 25 7.78 -3.82 14.39
N GLN A 26 8.73 -4.00 15.31
CA GLN A 26 8.82 -3.20 16.53
C GLN A 26 9.52 -1.86 16.27
N ARG A 27 9.46 -0.96 17.25
CA ARG A 27 10.19 0.31 17.19
C ARG A 27 11.70 0.04 16.99
N PRO A 28 12.34 0.65 15.97
CA PRO A 28 13.78 0.51 15.76
C PRO A 28 14.58 0.91 17.00
N ARG A 29 15.53 0.05 17.36
CA ARG A 29 16.53 0.30 18.42
C ARG A 29 17.93 0.56 17.86
N LEU A 30 18.08 0.35 16.56
CA LEU A 30 19.30 0.49 15.75
C LEU A 30 18.90 1.17 14.44
N ASP A 31 19.86 1.34 13.52
CA ASP A 31 19.64 1.97 12.21
C ASP A 31 18.54 1.29 11.37
N MET A 32 18.39 -0.03 11.50
CA MET A 32 17.36 -0.81 10.81
C MET A 32 16.82 -1.93 11.71
N ASN A 33 15.55 -2.26 11.52
CA ASN A 33 14.95 -3.47 12.08
C ASN A 33 15.48 -4.72 11.40
N ILE A 34 15.29 -5.88 12.05
CA ILE A 34 15.54 -7.16 11.38
C ILE A 34 14.61 -7.31 10.17
N VAL A 35 15.14 -7.89 9.10
CA VAL A 35 14.38 -8.10 7.86
C VAL A 35 13.23 -9.05 8.14
N SER A 36 12.01 -8.60 7.85
CA SER A 36 10.79 -9.41 7.87
C SER A 36 10.18 -9.39 6.47
N GLY A 37 9.76 -10.56 5.98
CA GLY A 37 9.23 -10.69 4.63
C GLY A 37 8.80 -12.11 4.29
N ILE A 38 8.56 -12.36 3.00
CA ILE A 38 8.07 -13.64 2.49
C ILE A 38 9.26 -14.45 1.98
N SER A 39 9.69 -15.45 2.76
CA SER A 39 10.85 -16.27 2.44
C SER A 39 10.70 -17.08 1.14
N LYS A 40 9.46 -17.40 0.73
CA LYS A 40 9.14 -18.14 -0.49
C LYS A 40 8.28 -17.32 -1.44
N PHE A 41 8.74 -16.12 -1.80
CA PHE A 41 7.96 -15.19 -2.60
C PHE A 41 7.67 -15.71 -4.03
N VAL A 42 8.68 -16.24 -4.73
CA VAL A 42 8.51 -16.79 -6.09
C VAL A 42 9.47 -17.97 -6.29
N PRO A 43 9.01 -19.08 -6.91
CA PRO A 43 9.90 -20.18 -7.25
C PRO A 43 11.01 -19.72 -8.19
N LEU A 44 12.25 -20.08 -7.88
CA LEU A 44 13.41 -19.69 -8.68
C LEU A 44 13.30 -20.18 -10.13
N THR A 45 12.69 -21.36 -10.35
CA THR A 45 12.40 -21.92 -11.67
C THR A 45 11.56 -20.99 -12.55
N LYS A 46 10.62 -20.24 -11.96
CA LYS A 46 9.78 -19.27 -12.69
C LYS A 46 10.56 -18.03 -13.12
N ILE A 47 11.62 -17.69 -12.40
CA ILE A 47 12.52 -16.58 -12.73
C ILE A 47 13.56 -17.00 -13.77
N GLN A 48 14.18 -18.17 -13.58
CA GLN A 48 15.33 -18.64 -14.38
C GLN A 48 14.95 -19.37 -15.66
N GLN A 49 13.67 -19.60 -15.92
CA GLN A 49 13.23 -20.19 -17.18
C GLN A 49 13.68 -19.34 -18.38
N GLU A 50 13.94 -20.00 -19.50
CA GLU A 50 14.27 -19.34 -20.77
C GLU A 50 13.11 -18.40 -21.15
N ASN A 51 13.45 -17.18 -21.60
CA ASN A 51 12.48 -16.14 -21.91
C ASN A 51 11.52 -15.79 -20.74
N SER A 52 12.00 -15.88 -19.51
CA SER A 52 11.26 -15.44 -18.32
C SER A 52 10.74 -14.01 -18.50
N PRO A 53 9.43 -13.76 -18.36
CA PRO A 53 8.88 -12.41 -18.54
C PRO A 53 9.26 -11.45 -17.39
N TYR A 54 9.89 -11.96 -16.34
CA TYR A 54 10.27 -11.18 -15.15
C TYR A 54 11.70 -10.63 -15.21
N ILE A 55 12.57 -11.20 -16.05
CA ILE A 55 13.93 -10.71 -16.31
C ILE A 55 14.03 -10.30 -17.77
N ARG A 56 14.43 -9.07 -18.02
CA ARG A 56 14.69 -8.55 -19.36
C ARG A 56 15.89 -7.63 -19.28
N ASP A 57 16.81 -7.74 -20.25
CA ASP A 57 18.02 -6.93 -20.30
C ASP A 57 18.81 -7.01 -18.97
N ASP A 58 18.94 -8.23 -18.43
CA ASP A 58 19.56 -8.55 -17.13
C ASP A 58 19.00 -7.76 -15.93
N THR A 59 17.75 -7.28 -16.06
CA THR A 59 17.11 -6.41 -15.06
C THR A 59 15.77 -6.99 -14.63
N MET A 60 15.45 -6.84 -13.34
CA MET A 60 14.14 -7.15 -12.76
C MET A 60 13.60 -5.96 -11.98
N PHE A 61 12.27 -5.81 -11.91
CA PHE A 61 11.61 -4.73 -11.17
C PHE A 61 10.77 -5.30 -10.02
N ILE A 62 11.04 -4.81 -8.81
CA ILE A 62 10.30 -5.15 -7.60
C ILE A 62 9.66 -3.87 -7.06
N LYS A 63 8.35 -3.93 -6.79
CA LYS A 63 7.60 -2.88 -6.09
C LYS A 63 7.10 -3.39 -4.76
N ILE A 64 7.34 -2.59 -3.72
CA ILE A 64 6.74 -2.74 -2.40
C ILE A 64 5.54 -1.80 -2.35
N MET A 65 4.43 -2.29 -1.79
CA MET A 65 3.22 -1.53 -1.58
C MET A 65 2.89 -1.62 -0.09
N LEU A 66 2.66 -0.47 0.53
CA LEU A 66 2.29 -0.36 1.93
C LEU A 66 0.86 0.13 1.99
N ASP A 67 0.06 -0.49 2.86
CA ASP A 67 -1.31 -0.05 3.12
C ASP A 67 -1.30 1.03 4.22
N PHE A 68 -1.81 2.21 3.87
CA PHE A 68 -1.94 3.36 4.76
C PHE A 68 -3.40 3.68 5.10
N ASN A 69 -4.35 2.81 4.75
CA ASN A 69 -5.77 3.07 4.99
C ASN A 69 -6.08 3.20 6.48
N ASP A 70 -5.44 2.36 7.31
CA ASP A 70 -5.63 2.36 8.77
C ASP A 70 -4.73 3.38 9.51
N ILE A 71 -3.95 4.18 8.79
CA ILE A 71 -3.03 5.15 9.40
C ILE A 71 -3.76 6.49 9.61
N PRO A 72 -3.65 7.10 10.82
CA PRO A 72 -4.23 8.40 11.11
C PRO A 72 -3.78 9.48 10.10
N ASN A 73 -4.69 10.40 9.76
CA ASN A 73 -4.40 11.46 8.79
C ASN A 73 -3.18 12.32 9.14
N ILE A 74 -2.86 12.47 10.43
CA ILE A 74 -1.67 13.18 10.90
C ILE A 74 -0.35 12.54 10.42
N SER A 75 -0.38 11.25 10.08
CA SER A 75 0.77 10.47 9.64
C SER A 75 0.85 10.32 8.11
N LEU A 76 -0.15 10.80 7.36
CA LEU A 76 -0.17 10.79 5.88
C LEU A 76 1.04 11.47 5.25
N PRO A 77 1.50 12.66 5.72
CA PRO A 77 2.67 13.30 5.13
C PRO A 77 3.91 12.41 5.20
N ILE A 78 4.12 11.72 6.34
CA ILE A 78 5.24 10.81 6.53
C ILE A 78 5.11 9.60 5.59
N ALA A 79 3.91 9.03 5.48
CA ALA A 79 3.61 7.91 4.60
C ALA A 79 3.86 8.21 3.11
N MET A 80 3.46 9.39 2.64
CA MET A 80 3.55 9.77 1.24
C MET A 80 4.91 10.37 0.85
N SER A 81 5.73 10.75 1.85
CA SER A 81 7.12 11.19 1.64
C SER A 81 8.11 10.03 1.48
N LEU A 82 7.66 8.77 1.51
CA LEU A 82 8.53 7.59 1.46
C LEU A 82 9.19 7.35 0.08
N ASN A 83 8.85 8.14 -0.94
CA ASN A 83 9.55 8.12 -2.22
C ASN A 83 10.45 9.35 -2.37
N PRO A 84 11.71 9.31 -1.86
CA PRO A 84 12.62 10.45 -1.93
C PRO A 84 13.04 10.80 -3.37
N GLY A 85 12.77 9.91 -4.34
CA GLY A 85 13.07 10.15 -5.76
C GLY A 85 12.09 11.09 -6.46
N LEU A 86 10.94 11.41 -5.84
CA LEU A 86 10.00 12.37 -6.41
C LEU A 86 10.33 13.80 -5.99
N PRO A 87 10.19 14.80 -6.88
CA PRO A 87 10.31 16.20 -6.49
C PRO A 87 9.35 16.55 -5.34
N ILE A 88 9.80 17.40 -4.41
CA ILE A 88 9.05 17.80 -3.21
C ILE A 88 7.63 18.27 -3.55
N HIS A 89 7.48 19.07 -4.60
CA HIS A 89 6.16 19.57 -5.01
C HIS A 89 5.20 18.45 -5.46
N VAL A 90 5.70 17.36 -6.04
CA VAL A 90 4.88 16.20 -6.43
C VAL A 90 4.40 15.47 -5.18
N GLN A 91 5.30 15.29 -4.20
CA GLN A 91 4.94 14.69 -2.92
C GLN A 91 3.83 15.49 -2.23
N HIS A 92 3.94 16.83 -2.18
CA HIS A 92 2.89 17.70 -1.64
C HIS A 92 1.55 17.55 -2.38
N MET A 93 1.55 17.58 -3.72
CA MET A 93 0.32 17.38 -4.50
C MET A 93 -0.36 16.05 -4.18
N MET A 94 0.41 14.97 -4.04
CA MET A 94 -0.13 13.65 -3.70
C MET A 94 -0.74 13.63 -2.29
N ILE A 95 -0.09 14.28 -1.31
CA ILE A 95 -0.61 14.42 0.07
C ILE A 95 -1.95 15.16 0.07
N GLU A 96 -2.02 16.31 -0.62
CA GLU A 96 -3.24 17.11 -0.69
C GLU A 96 -4.40 16.35 -1.35
N GLN A 97 -4.13 15.62 -2.44
CA GLN A 97 -5.13 14.80 -3.12
C GLN A 97 -5.67 13.68 -2.21
N GLU A 98 -4.81 12.97 -1.49
CA GLU A 98 -5.21 11.90 -0.58
C GLU A 98 -6.03 12.44 0.60
N MET A 99 -5.61 13.56 1.21
CA MET A 99 -6.36 14.21 2.28
C MET A 99 -7.78 14.60 1.81
N LYS A 100 -7.89 15.16 0.60
CA LYS A 100 -9.17 15.50 -0.01
C LYS A 100 -10.06 14.26 -0.19
N GLN A 101 -9.53 13.20 -0.80
CA GLN A 101 -10.27 11.95 -1.02
C GLN A 101 -10.81 11.35 0.28
N ARG A 102 -10.01 11.31 1.35
CA ARG A 102 -10.46 10.81 2.65
C ARG A 102 -11.52 11.68 3.31
N SER A 103 -11.44 13.01 3.16
CA SER A 103 -12.48 13.92 3.66
C SER A 103 -13.82 13.76 2.94
N GLU A 104 -13.79 13.49 1.64
CA GLU A 104 -14.98 13.23 0.82
C GLU A 104 -15.62 11.89 1.21
N GLN A 105 -14.82 10.85 1.40
CA GLN A 105 -15.30 9.55 1.89
C GLN A 105 -15.93 9.66 3.29
N GLN A 106 -15.28 10.35 4.24
CA GLN A 106 -15.85 10.56 5.58
C GLN A 106 -17.17 11.34 5.54
N SER A 107 -17.29 12.31 4.64
CA SER A 107 -18.52 13.10 4.47
C SER A 107 -19.66 12.26 3.89
N GLN A 108 -19.38 11.38 2.93
CA GLN A 108 -20.35 10.42 2.39
C GLN A 108 -20.83 9.42 3.45
N TYR A 109 -19.92 8.81 4.21
CA TYR A 109 -20.30 7.92 5.32
C TYR A 109 -21.15 8.64 6.39
N SER A 110 -20.82 9.90 6.72
CA SER A 110 -21.61 10.69 7.67
C SER A 110 -23.02 10.99 7.14
N ASN A 111 -23.15 11.26 5.84
CA ASN A 111 -24.44 11.53 5.20
C ASN A 111 -25.31 10.27 5.09
N GLU A 112 -24.75 9.13 4.67
CA GLU A 112 -25.46 7.84 4.66
C GLU A 112 -25.90 7.43 6.07
N THR A 113 -25.06 7.62 7.08
CA THR A 113 -25.43 7.31 8.47
C THR A 113 -26.56 8.21 8.98
N LYS A 114 -26.65 9.46 8.51
CA LYS A 114 -27.77 10.37 8.81
C LYS A 114 -29.03 9.95 8.08
N GLU A 115 -28.96 9.58 6.81
CA GLU A 115 -30.11 9.08 6.03
C GLU A 115 -30.70 7.79 6.62
N ILE A 116 -29.84 6.84 7.01
CA ILE A 116 -30.29 5.59 7.65
C ILE A 116 -30.98 5.87 8.98
N LYS A 117 -30.46 6.81 9.79
CA LYS A 117 -31.13 7.20 11.04
C LYS A 117 -32.47 7.90 10.82
N LEU A 118 -32.54 8.79 9.83
CA LEU A 118 -33.78 9.49 9.48
C LEU A 118 -34.87 8.51 9.00
N SER A 119 -34.48 7.54 8.17
CA SER A 119 -35.39 6.49 7.67
C SER A 119 -35.92 5.58 8.77
N CYS A 120 -35.15 5.31 9.84
CA CYS A 120 -35.60 4.51 10.98
C CYS A 120 -36.54 5.26 11.92
N GLU A 121 -36.48 6.59 11.98
CA GLU A 121 -37.36 7.42 12.81
C GLU A 121 -38.74 7.60 12.15
N GLU A 122 -38.83 7.64 10.82
CA GLU A 122 -40.10 7.74 10.08
C GLU A 122 -40.95 6.46 10.10
N THR A 123 -40.35 5.29 10.36
CA THR A 123 -41.09 4.01 10.45
C THR A 123 -41.65 3.72 11.86
N ALA A 124 -41.40 4.60 12.83
CA ALA A 124 -41.84 4.47 14.22
C ALA A 124 -43.05 5.34 14.59
N GLN A 125 -43.72 5.98 13.62
CA GLN A 125 -44.98 6.71 13.78
C GLN A 125 -46.17 5.95 13.19
#